data_AF-A0A7W7MBH5-F1
#
_entry.id   AF-A0A7W7MBH5-F1
#
_cell.length_a   1.000
_cell.length_b   1.000
_cell.length_c   1.000
_cell.angle_alpha   90.00
_cell.angle_beta   90.00
_cell.angle_gamma   90.00
#
_symmetry.space_group_name_H-M   'P 1'
#
loop_
_entity.id
_entity.type
_entity.pdbx_description
1 polymer ?
#
loop_
_entity_poly.entity_id
_entity_poly.type
_entity_poly.pdbx_seq_one_letter_code
_entity_poly.pdbx_strand_id
1 'polypeptide(L)'
;MTGPDETGLSWRNRRVIAERLGWPDERLGDCERLDREHLGWSVTWWDSRNGEAAGFRAQHRVRWRYFTYAAGGTEAELVAAMAEQDRLAAMQLAEWRSLRPAGSIVIGSQ
;
A
#
# COMPACT_ATOMS: atom_id res chain seq x y z
N MET A 1 -4.03 15.27 -24.45
CA MET A 1 -3.22 14.20 -23.84
C MET A 1 -3.75 14.01 -22.42
N THR A 2 -4.80 13.22 -22.27
CA THR A 2 -5.52 12.98 -21.00
C THR A 2 -5.14 11.57 -20.55
N GLY A 3 -4.40 11.48 -19.45
CA GLY A 3 -3.85 10.23 -18.93
C GLY A 3 -4.95 9.22 -18.55
N PRO A 4 -4.67 7.91 -18.67
CA PRO A 4 -5.67 6.88 -18.41
C PRO A 4 -6.02 6.82 -16.91
N ASP A 5 -7.32 6.85 -16.62
CA ASP A 5 -7.96 6.28 -15.42
C ASP A 5 -7.77 6.94 -14.04
N GLU A 6 -7.80 8.27 -13.94
CA GLU A 6 -8.00 8.95 -12.64
C GLU A 6 -9.45 8.85 -12.08
N THR A 7 -10.35 8.08 -12.72
CA THR A 7 -11.76 7.91 -12.29
C THR A 7 -12.18 6.45 -12.14
N GLY A 8 -11.23 5.56 -11.83
CA GLY A 8 -11.51 4.14 -11.58
C GLY A 8 -12.46 3.92 -10.41
N LEU A 9 -13.31 2.89 -10.50
CA LEU A 9 -14.27 2.43 -9.47
C LEU A 9 -13.70 2.39 -8.04
N SER A 10 -12.38 2.21 -7.89
CA SER A 10 -11.67 2.29 -6.61
C SER A 10 -11.84 3.63 -5.89
N TRP A 11 -11.83 4.75 -6.62
CA TRP A 11 -11.97 6.10 -6.07
C TRP A 11 -13.38 6.35 -5.52
N ARG A 12 -14.42 6.04 -6.31
CA ARG A 12 -15.82 6.16 -5.87
C ARG A 12 -16.11 5.27 -4.66
N ASN A 13 -15.55 4.07 -4.65
CA ASN A 13 -15.71 3.16 -3.52
C ASN A 13 -15.02 3.68 -2.26
N ARG A 14 -13.84 4.32 -2.38
CA ARG A 14 -13.13 4.87 -1.22
C ARG A 14 -13.87 6.03 -0.58
N ARG A 15 -14.45 6.95 -1.35
CA ARG A 15 -15.28 8.03 -0.81
C ARG A 15 -16.49 7.49 -0.04
N VAL A 16 -17.20 6.52 -0.61
CA VAL A 16 -18.34 5.84 0.07
C VAL A 16 -17.89 5.14 1.35
N ILE A 17 -16.71 4.51 1.35
CA ILE A 17 -16.14 3.88 2.54
C ILE A 17 -15.80 4.94 3.60
N ALA A 18 -15.16 6.04 3.23
CA ALA A 18 -14.82 7.13 4.14
C ALA A 18 -16.08 7.74 4.78
N GLU A 19 -17.11 8.02 3.98
CA GLU A 19 -18.41 8.53 4.46
C GLU A 19 -19.09 7.54 5.40
N ARG A 20 -19.13 6.24 5.06
CA ARG A 20 -19.74 5.20 5.91
C ARG A 20 -19.00 4.95 7.21
N LEU A 21 -17.69 5.10 7.20
CA LEU A 21 -16.83 4.89 8.37
C LEU A 21 -16.65 6.17 9.19
N GLY A 22 -17.22 7.30 8.76
CA GLY A 22 -17.12 8.57 9.47
C GLY A 22 -15.68 9.08 9.58
N TRP A 23 -14.89 8.93 8.51
CA TRP A 23 -13.52 9.44 8.51
C TRP A 23 -13.51 10.96 8.65
N PRO A 24 -12.48 11.55 9.29
CA PRO A 24 -12.29 12.99 9.24
C PRO A 24 -12.11 13.44 7.77
N ASP A 25 -12.68 14.59 7.43
CA ASP A 25 -12.76 15.09 6.05
C ASP A 25 -11.37 15.18 5.39
N GLU A 26 -10.36 15.58 6.15
CA GLU A 26 -8.98 15.69 5.66
C GLU A 26 -8.32 14.33 5.33
N ARG A 27 -8.77 13.23 5.95
CA ARG A 27 -8.11 11.92 5.81
C ARG A 27 -8.32 11.28 4.46
N LEU A 28 -9.45 11.54 3.82
CA LEU A 28 -9.65 11.09 2.44
C LEU A 28 -8.62 11.74 1.51
N GLY A 29 -8.44 13.05 1.62
CA GLY A 29 -7.46 13.81 0.83
C GLY A 29 -6.02 13.40 1.11
N ASP A 30 -5.68 13.15 2.38
CA ASP A 30 -4.35 12.64 2.76
C ASP A 30 -4.04 11.28 2.12
N CYS A 31 -5.00 10.34 2.16
CA CYS A 31 -4.83 9.03 1.55
C CYS A 31 -4.67 9.13 0.02
N GLU A 32 -5.41 10.02 -0.64
CA GLU A 32 -5.32 10.25 -2.07
C GLU A 32 -3.99 10.89 -2.49
N ARG A 33 -3.46 11.80 -1.67
CA ARG A 33 -2.14 12.38 -1.90
C ARG A 33 -1.05 11.34 -1.74
N LEU A 34 -1.06 10.58 -0.65
CA LEU A 34 -0.06 9.54 -0.38
C LEU A 34 -0.07 8.44 -1.45
N ASP A 35 -1.23 8.05 -1.96
CA ASP A 35 -1.34 7.08 -3.07
C ASP A 35 -0.69 7.57 -4.37
N ARG A 36 -0.73 8.88 -4.64
CA ARG A 36 -0.10 9.48 -5.82
C ARG A 36 1.40 9.66 -5.64
N GLU A 37 1.83 10.03 -4.43
CA GLU A 37 3.24 10.18 -4.07
C GLU A 37 3.96 8.83 -3.99
N HIS A 38 3.25 7.76 -3.61
CA HIS A 38 3.77 6.41 -3.43
C HIS A 38 3.04 5.39 -4.33
N LEU A 39 3.26 5.45 -5.65
CA LEU A 39 2.52 4.70 -6.68
C LEU A 39 2.45 3.16 -6.49
N GLY A 40 3.36 2.58 -5.70
CA GLY A 40 3.35 1.15 -5.34
C GLY A 40 2.35 0.78 -4.24
N TRP A 41 1.79 1.77 -3.55
CA TRP A 41 1.04 1.62 -2.31
C TRP A 41 -0.42 2.05 -2.46
N SER A 42 -1.30 1.39 -1.71
CA SER A 42 -2.70 1.76 -1.51
C SER A 42 -2.90 2.10 -0.04
N VAL A 43 -3.16 3.37 0.24
CA VAL A 43 -3.28 3.95 1.57
C VAL A 43 -4.75 4.07 1.97
N THR A 44 -5.02 3.73 3.22
CA THR A 44 -6.32 3.81 3.86
C THR A 44 -6.16 4.38 5.26
N TRP A 45 -7.06 5.29 5.63
CA TRP A 45 -7.22 5.66 7.02
C TRP A 45 -7.97 4.56 7.75
N TRP A 46 -7.63 4.36 9.00
CA TRP A 46 -8.35 3.45 9.87
C TRP A 46 -8.69 4.22 11.16
N ASP A 47 -9.93 4.07 11.58
CA ASP A 47 -10.43 4.64 12.83
C ASP A 47 -9.99 3.76 14.00
N SER A 48 -9.79 4.36 15.17
CA SER A 48 -9.47 3.65 16.40
C SER A 48 -10.63 2.75 16.78
N ARG A 49 -10.57 1.48 16.38
CA ARG A 49 -11.53 0.46 16.82
C ARG A 49 -10.80 -0.55 17.70
N ASN A 50 -11.48 -1.02 18.75
CA ASN A 50 -10.96 -2.05 19.66
C ASN A 50 -9.66 -1.68 20.40
N GLY A 51 -9.43 -0.39 20.69
CA GLY A 51 -8.29 0.07 21.49
C GLY A 51 -6.97 0.24 20.73
N GLU A 52 -6.95 -0.02 19.42
CA GLU A 52 -5.83 0.35 18.56
C GLU A 52 -5.92 1.84 18.19
N ALA A 53 -4.78 2.53 18.14
CA ALA A 53 -4.72 3.96 17.79
C ALA A 53 -5.14 4.18 16.33
N ALA A 54 -5.91 5.24 16.07
CA ALA A 54 -6.25 5.66 14.71
C ALA A 54 -4.98 6.01 13.92
N GLY A 55 -5.00 5.81 12.62
CA GLY A 55 -3.80 5.95 11.80
C GLY A 55 -3.98 5.54 10.36
N PHE A 56 -2.89 5.63 9.61
CA PHE A 56 -2.81 5.18 8.25
C PHE A 56 -2.36 3.71 8.18
N ARG A 57 -2.90 3.01 7.20
CA ARG A 57 -2.41 1.71 6.74
C ARG A 57 -2.16 1.78 5.24
N ALA A 58 -1.06 1.19 4.79
CA ALA A 58 -0.74 1.08 3.39
C ALA A 58 -0.50 -0.39 3.03
N GLN A 59 -1.00 -0.79 1.87
CA GLN A 59 -0.79 -2.12 1.28
C GLN A 59 -0.11 -1.97 -0.08
N HIS A 60 0.93 -2.77 -0.33
CA HIS A 60 1.61 -2.73 -1.62
C HIS A 60 0.75 -3.40 -2.73
N ARG A 61 0.46 -2.67 -3.81
CA ARG A 61 -0.46 -3.07 -4.89
C ARG A 61 0.00 -4.30 -5.67
N VAL A 62 1.28 -4.37 -6.02
CA VAL A 62 1.85 -5.45 -6.85
C VAL A 62 2.25 -6.67 -6.01
N ARG A 63 2.58 -6.47 -4.74
CA ARG A 63 3.17 -7.48 -3.85
C ARG A 63 2.18 -8.00 -2.81
N TRP A 64 0.88 -7.83 -3.08
CA TRP A 64 -0.21 -8.30 -2.22
C TRP A 64 -0.08 -9.78 -1.81
N ARG A 65 0.49 -10.63 -2.67
CA ARG A 65 0.77 -12.06 -2.39
C ARG A 65 1.86 -12.31 -1.33
N TYR A 66 2.68 -11.31 -1.01
CA TYR A 66 3.80 -11.40 -0.04
C TYR A 66 3.57 -10.56 1.23
N PHE A 67 2.34 -10.08 1.45
CA PHE A 67 1.89 -9.36 2.65
C PHE A 67 2.86 -8.31 3.18
N THR A 68 3.16 -7.33 2.34
CA THR A 68 3.91 -6.13 2.74
C THR A 68 2.91 -5.04 3.15
N TYR A 69 2.57 -4.97 4.43
CA TYR A 69 1.74 -3.90 5.00
C TYR A 69 2.60 -2.92 5.81
N ALA A 70 2.25 -1.65 5.74
CA ALA A 70 2.81 -0.60 6.56
C ALA A 70 1.69 0.07 7.36
N ALA A 71 1.96 0.48 8.60
CA ALA A 71 1.03 1.20 9.44
C ALA A 71 1.78 2.29 10.22
N GLY A 72 1.12 3.43 10.42
CA GLY A 72 1.65 4.55 11.20
C GLY A 72 0.50 5.40 11.73
N GLY A 73 0.62 5.90 12.96
CA GLY A 73 -0.37 6.83 13.54
C GLY A 73 -0.33 8.19 12.86
N THR A 74 0.83 8.56 12.33
CA THR A 74 1.07 9.76 11.53
C THR A 74 1.49 9.42 10.10
N GLU A 75 1.42 10.41 9.21
CA GLU A 75 1.96 10.29 7.85
C GLU A 75 3.45 9.96 7.85
N ALA A 76 4.24 10.65 8.67
CA ALA A 76 5.70 10.43 8.73
C ALA A 76 6.04 8.99 9.14
N GLU A 77 5.31 8.45 10.12
CA GLU A 77 5.45 7.05 10.54
C GLU A 77 5.05 6.08 9.42
N LEU A 78 3.95 6.37 8.71
CA LEU A 78 3.53 5.55 7.57
C LEU A 78 4.61 5.53 6.48
N VAL A 79 5.14 6.69 6.11
CA VAL A 79 6.16 6.82 5.07
C VAL A 79 7.44 6.07 5.46
N ALA A 80 7.87 6.19 6.72
CA ALA A 80 9.00 5.41 7.23
C ALA A 80 8.73 3.89 7.17
N ALA A 81 7.53 3.45 7.55
CA ALA A 81 7.13 2.05 7.49
C ALA A 81 7.07 1.52 6.05
N MET A 82 6.54 2.29 5.10
CA MET A 82 6.54 1.93 3.67
C MET A 82 7.95 1.76 3.13
N ALA A 83 8.85 2.69 3.46
CA ALA A 83 10.26 2.63 3.03
C ALA A 83 10.97 1.38 3.59
N GLU A 84 10.73 1.04 4.86
CA GLU A 84 11.30 -0.16 5.47
C GLU A 84 10.78 -1.44 4.83
N GLN A 85 9.48 -1.49 4.55
CA GLN A 85 8.85 -2.59 3.83
C GLN A 85 9.44 -2.77 2.42
N ASP A 86 9.66 -1.69 1.69
CA ASP A 86 10.29 -1.74 0.36
C ASP A 86 11.74 -2.22 0.43
N ARG A 87 12.49 -1.81 1.47
CA ARG A 87 13.86 -2.27 1.75
C ARG A 87 13.89 -3.78 2.03
N LEU A 88 13.01 -4.28 2.90
CA LEU A 88 12.91 -5.71 3.23
C LEU A 88 12.57 -6.55 2.00
N ALA A 89 11.62 -6.08 1.19
CA ALA A 89 11.25 -6.78 -0.03
C ALA A 89 12.37 -6.79 -1.09
N ALA A 90 13.16 -5.72 -1.18
CA ALA A 90 14.37 -5.69 -2.02
C ALA A 90 15.42 -6.70 -1.54
N MET A 91 15.63 -6.83 -0.23
CA MET A 91 16.55 -7.82 0.34
C MET A 91 16.10 -9.26 0.06
N GLN A 92 14.82 -9.58 0.30
CA GLN A 92 14.28 -10.91 0.02
C GLN A 92 14.40 -11.27 -1.46
N LEU A 93 14.17 -10.31 -2.37
CA LEU A 93 14.36 -10.54 -3.80
C LEU A 93 15.82 -10.78 -4.16
N ALA A 94 16.77 -10.07 -3.52
CA ALA A 94 18.19 -10.26 -3.73
C ALA A 94 18.66 -11.64 -3.23
N GLU A 95 18.22 -12.05 -2.04
CA GLU A 95 18.47 -13.38 -1.48
C GLU A 95 17.90 -14.49 -2.36
N TRP A 96 16.64 -14.35 -2.79
CA TRP A 96 16.04 -15.33 -3.69
C TRP A 96 16.77 -15.43 -5.04
N ARG A 97 17.30 -14.31 -5.55
CA ARG A 97 18.12 -14.29 -6.78
C ARG A 97 19.48 -14.96 -6.57
N SER A 98 20.11 -14.81 -5.40
CA SER A 98 21.41 -15.44 -5.11
C SER A 98 21.30 -16.95 -4.90
N LEU A 99 20.17 -17.44 -4.41
CA LEU A 99 19.88 -18.87 -4.20
C LEU A 99 19.50 -19.61 -5.49
N ARG A 100 19.27 -18.90 -6.61
CA ARG A 100 19.00 -19.54 -7.90
C ARG A 100 20.32 -19.93 -8.58
N PRO A 101 20.55 -21.23 -8.89
CA PRO A 101 21.65 -21.59 -9.77
C PRO A 101 21.41 -20.93 -11.13
N ALA A 102 22.49 -20.39 -11.72
CA ALA A 102 22.48 -19.84 -13.07
C ALA A 102 21.94 -20.90 -14.04
N GLY A 103 20.70 -20.72 -14.50
CA GLY A 103 20.02 -21.66 -15.42
C GLY A 103 18.66 -22.20 -14.98
N SER A 104 18.11 -21.83 -13.82
CA SER A 104 16.77 -22.27 -13.41
C SER A 104 15.65 -21.54 -14.17
N ILE A 105 15.16 -22.17 -15.25
CA ILE A 105 13.92 -21.80 -15.94
C ILE A 105 12.75 -22.17 -15.02
N VAL A 106 11.95 -21.19 -14.59
CA VAL A 106 10.63 -21.48 -14.02
C VAL A 106 9.69 -21.76 -15.18
N ILE A 107 9.43 -23.03 -15.44
CA ILE A 107 8.30 -23.45 -16.25
C ILE A 107 7.08 -23.31 -15.34
N GLY A 108 6.31 -22.24 -15.52
CA GLY A 108 5.01 -22.11 -14.86
C GLY A 108 4.07 -23.17 -15.41
N SER A 109 3.69 -24.13 -14.59
CA SER A 109 2.58 -25.03 -14.89
C SER A 109 1.28 -24.23 -14.87
N GLN A 110 0.52 -24.36 -15.97
CA GLN A 110 -0.83 -23.80 -16.15
C GLN A 110 -1.84 -24.43 -15.19
#